data_AF-A0A3D0N1Z1-F1
#
_entry.id   AF-A0A3D0N1Z1-F1
#
_cell.length_a   1.000
_cell.length_b   1.000
_cell.length_c   1.000
_cell.angle_alpha   90.00
_cell.angle_beta   90.00
_cell.angle_gamma   90.00
#
_symmetry.space_group_name_H-M   'P 1'
#
loop_
_entity.id
_entity.type
_entity.pdbx_description
1 polymer ?
#
loop_
_entity_poly.entity_id
_entity_poly.type
_entity_poly.pdbx_seq_one_letter_code
_entity_poly.pdbx_strand_id
1 'polypeptide(L)' 'KVSKDIIGRGGHAGNLIKEIAQRAGGGGGGAPHFAQAGGGDLAKLSDAVAAAPEVLAAQLGG' A
#
# COMPACT_ATOMS: atom_id res chain seq x y z
N LYS A 1 1.27 -10.42 1.31
CA LYS A 1 0.46 -10.80 2.51
C LYS A 1 1.14 -10.21 3.74
N VAL A 2 0.37 -9.75 4.73
CA VAL A 2 0.86 -9.10 5.95
C VAL A 2 0.60 -10.01 7.14
N SER A 3 1.56 -10.11 8.06
CA SER A 3 1.48 -10.96 9.26
C SER A 3 0.57 -10.34 10.34
N LYS A 4 0.05 -11.18 11.25
CA LYS A 4 -0.83 -10.72 12.34
C LYS A 4 -0.16 -9.71 13.27
N ASP A 5 1.14 -9.86 13.54
CA ASP A 5 1.92 -8.91 14.34
C ASP A 5 1.87 -7.50 13.75
N ILE A 6 2.21 -7.38 12.46
CA ILE A 6 2.22 -6.09 11.76
C ILE A 6 0.81 -5.49 11.68
N ILE A 7 -0.22 -6.32 11.51
CA ILE A 7 -1.61 -5.86 11.57
C ILE A 7 -1.95 -5.33 12.97
N GLY A 8 -1.52 -6.02 14.03
CA GLY A 8 -1.70 -5.59 15.41
C GLY A 8 -0.99 -4.27 15.73
N ARG A 9 0.05 -3.93 14.97
CA ARG A 9 0.81 -2.67 15.07
C ARG A 9 0.24 -1.54 14.20
N GLY A 10 -0.91 -1.74 13.54
CA GLY A 10 -1.57 -0.73 12.71
C GLY A 10 -1.37 -0.90 11.20
N GLY A 11 -0.56 -1.87 10.77
CA GLY A 11 -0.34 -2.14 9.35
C GLY A 11 -1.58 -2.70 8.66
N HIS A 12 -1.91 -2.20 7.47
CA HIS A 12 -3.08 -2.64 6.73
C HIS A 12 -2.81 -2.73 5.22
N ALA A 13 -2.73 -3.95 4.68
CA ALA A 13 -2.39 -4.18 3.27
C ALA A 13 -3.32 -3.43 2.30
N GLY A 14 -4.63 -3.41 2.58
CA GLY A 14 -5.62 -2.67 1.79
C GLY A 14 -5.36 -1.17 1.69
N ASN A 15 -5.14 -0.50 2.82
CA ASN A 15 -4.85 0.93 2.86
C ASN A 15 -3.51 1.24 2.18
N LEU A 16 -2.48 0.42 2.45
CA LEU A 16 -1.16 0.56 1.85
C LEU A 16 -1.23 0.53 0.33
N ILE A 17 -1.85 -0.51 -0.25
CA ILE A 17 -1.87 -0.66 -1.70
C ILE A 17 -2.78 0.36 -2.37
N LYS A 18 -3.85 0.81 -1.70
CA LYS A 18 -4.75 1.84 -2.22
C LYS A 18 -4.01 3.15 -2.43
N GLU A 19 -3.23 3.59 -1.45
CA GLU A 19 -2.47 4.83 -1.55
C GLU A 19 -1.38 4.74 -2.62
N ILE A 20 -0.63 3.63 -2.66
CA ILE A 20 0.37 3.38 -3.70
C ILE A 20 -0.27 3.42 -5.10
N ALA A 21 -1.39 2.71 -5.29
CA ALA A 21 -2.05 2.64 -6.59
C ALA A 21 -2.57 4.00 -7.07
N GLN A 22 -3.06 4.84 -6.16
CA GLN A 22 -3.50 6.20 -6.47
C GLN A 22 -2.35 7.08 -6.98
N ARG A 23 -1.14 6.94 -6.42
CA ARG A 23 0.06 7.64 -6.92
C ARG A 23 0.40 7.23 -8.37
N ALA A 24 0.11 5.98 -8.74
CA ALA A 24 0.24 5.47 -10.11
C ALA A 24 -1.02 5.67 -10.99
N GLY A 25 -1.97 6.53 -10.60
CA GLY A 25 -3.19 6.81 -11.37
C GLY A 25 -4.14 5.60 -11.49
N GLY A 26 -4.00 4.61 -10.61
CA GLY A 26 -4.82 3.42 -10.58
C GLY A 26 -5.62 3.28 -9.29
N GLY A 27 -6.03 2.05 -8.98
CA GLY A 27 -6.87 1.75 -7.84
C GLY A 27 -6.74 0.30 -7.38
N GLY A 28 -7.24 0.03 -6.18
CA GLY A 28 -7.23 -1.29 -5.58
C GLY A 28 -7.65 -1.29 -4.12
N GLY A 29 -7.48 -2.44 -3.48
CA GLY A 29 -7.86 -2.63 -2.09
C GLY A 29 -7.77 -4.08 -1.65
N GLY A 30 -8.25 -4.33 -0.43
CA GLY A 30 -8.27 -5.66 0.16
C GLY A 30 -8.35 -5.60 1.68
N ALA A 31 -8.19 -6.76 2.29
CA ALA A 31 -8.20 -6.95 3.73
C ALA A 31 -6.88 -6.49 4.39
N PRO A 32 -6.84 -6.34 5.74
CA PRO A 32 -5.61 -5.98 6.47
C PRO A 32 -4.43 -6.92 6.17
N HIS A 33 -4.71 -8.22 5.96
CA HIS A 33 -3.70 -9.25 5.74
C HIS A 33 -3.34 -9.45 4.25
N PHE A 34 -4.14 -8.94 3.32
CA PHE A 34 -3.93 -9.14 1.90
C PHE A 34 -4.69 -8.12 1.06
N ALA A 35 -4.02 -7.59 0.04
CA ALA A 35 -4.63 -6.66 -0.89
C ALA A 35 -3.95 -6.73 -2.26
N GLN A 36 -4.63 -6.18 -3.26
CA GLN A 36 -4.15 -6.09 -4.63
C GLN A 36 -4.63 -4.80 -5.28
N ALA A 37 -3.83 -4.27 -6.20
CA ALA A 37 -4.17 -3.08 -6.97
C ALA A 37 -3.53 -3.12 -8.35
N GLY A 38 -3.98 -2.23 -9.24
CA GLY A 38 -3.36 -1.94 -10.52
C GLY A 38 -3.02 -0.46 -10.63
N GLY A 39 -1.96 -0.14 -11.36
CA GLY A 39 -1.60 1.23 -11.76
C GLY A 39 -2.15 1.55 -13.15
N GLY A 40 -2.56 2.81 -13.37
CA GLY A 40 -3.03 3.30 -14.67
C GLY A 40 -1.95 4.00 -15.49
N ASP A 41 -0.91 4.50 -14.82
CA ASP A 41 0.19 5.25 -15.44
C ASP A 41 1.51 4.49 -15.27
N LEU A 42 1.98 3.89 -16.37
CA LEU A 42 3.22 3.10 -16.40
C LEU A 42 4.46 3.94 -16.04
N ALA A 43 4.46 5.24 -16.35
CA ALA A 43 5.60 6.10 -16.05
C ALA A 43 5.72 6.39 -14.53
N LYS A 44 4.61 6.33 -13.79
CA LYS A 44 4.55 6.57 -12.35
C LYS A 44 4.66 5.30 -11.50
N LEU A 45 4.59 4.12 -12.12
CA LEU A 45 4.54 2.86 -11.38
C LEU A 45 5.78 2.65 -10.49
N SER A 46 6.97 2.96 -11.01
CA SER A 46 8.22 2.83 -10.25
C SER A 46 8.27 3.77 -9.03
N ASP A 47 7.85 5.02 -9.20
CA ASP A 47 7.82 6.02 -8.13
C ASP A 47 6.77 5.67 -7.07
N ALA A 48 5.59 5.25 -7.51
CA ALA A 48 4.52 4.80 -6.62
C ALA A 48 4.96 3.60 -5.76
N VAL A 49 5.66 2.62 -6.34
CA VAL A 49 6.19 1.48 -5.59
C VAL A 49 7.30 1.92 -4.63
N ALA A 50 8.13 2.89 -5.02
CA ALA A 50 9.18 3.44 -4.16
C ALA A 50 8.63 4.15 -2.91
N ALA A 51 7.38 4.64 -2.96
CA ALA A 51 6.70 5.23 -1.81
C ALA A 51 6.22 4.21 -0.76
N ALA A 52 6.25 2.90 -1.04
CA ALA A 52 5.72 1.88 -0.13
C ALA A 52 6.28 1.93 1.31
N PRO A 53 7.60 2.14 1.53
CA PRO A 53 8.15 2.25 2.89
C PRO A 53 7.63 3.46 3.66
N GLU A 54 7.48 4.62 3.00
CA GLU A 54 6.95 5.85 3.58
C GLU A 54 5.50 5.64 4.04
N VAL A 55 4.66 5.09 3.16
CA VAL A 55 3.24 4.83 3.46
C VAL A 55 3.10 3.82 4.59
N LEU A 56 3.96 2.80 4.62
CA LEU A 56 3.95 1.81 5.70
C LEU A 56 4.39 2.42 7.04
N ALA A 57 5.42 3.28 7.05
CA ALA A 57 5.84 3.98 8.25
C ALA A 57 4.72 4.87 8.83
N ALA A 58 4.00 5.58 7.97
CA ALA A 58 2.85 6.38 8.38
C ALA A 58 1.73 5.54 9.03
N GLN A 59 1.50 4.30 8.57
CA GLN A 59 0.52 3.38 9.17
C GLN A 59 0.95 2.84 10.53
N LEU A 60 2.26 2.66 10.73
CA LEU A 60 2.82 2.10 11.95
C LEU A 60 3.11 3.18 13.02
N GLY A 61 2.74 4.43 12.75
CA GLY A 61 2.84 5.54 13.70
C GLY A 61 4.13 6.36 13.64
N GLY A 62 5.05 6.09 12.70
CA GLY A 62 6.37 6.73 12.64
C GLY A 62 7.31 6.26 13.74
#